data_AF-A0A350BVP0-F1
#
_entry.id   AF-A0A350BVP0-F1
#
_cell.length_a   1.000
_cell.length_b   1.000
_cell.length_c   1.000
_cell.angle_alpha   90.00
_cell.angle_beta   90.00
_cell.angle_gamma   90.00
#
_symmetry.space_group_name_H-M   'P 1'
#
loop_
_entity.id
_entity.type
_entity.pdbx_description
1 polymer ?
#
loop_
_entity_poly.entity_id
_entity_poly.type
_entity_poly.pdbx_seq_one_letter_code
_entity_poly.pdbx_strand_id
1 'polypeptide(L)'
;MIVLSYCVIFCSGYYERNGHYSKFKFKFKFKSRYKFKIKSNIRILGFYLCIALIPQVSYQQKATYYREGTGKKLLYVLHGYGQLAKFFIRKFKQLGEEYTIIAPEGQHYFYLEGTSDRVGASWMTKENREQDIENYINYLDAIRAEISQEQEWKEVNILGFSQGVATAFRWIAEGEISPSKFLICSGLVPPDVDLKIKKDIFDPIKMTYFSGVNDPYRTEDSVTEFYDAVASSKLNMDLVNFEGVHEVFVEGIVKVLNKE
;
A
#
# COMPACT_ATOMS: atom_id res chain seq x y z
N MET A 1 -17.12 12.03 13.77
CA MET A 1 -16.37 12.76 12.72
C MET A 1 -16.26 11.82 11.53
N ILE A 2 -17.05 12.00 10.48
CA ILE A 2 -17.05 11.09 9.32
C ILE A 2 -15.92 11.54 8.39
N VAL A 3 -14.92 10.69 8.20
CA VAL A 3 -13.87 10.87 7.19
C VAL A 3 -14.41 10.30 5.88
N LEU A 4 -14.75 11.16 4.93
CA LEU A 4 -15.18 10.77 3.58
C LEU A 4 -13.95 10.75 2.67
N SER A 5 -13.37 9.57 2.45
CA SER A 5 -12.40 9.36 1.38
C SER A 5 -13.17 9.21 0.06
N TYR A 6 -12.91 10.12 -0.88
CA TYR A 6 -13.47 10.17 -2.25
C TYR A 6 -15.00 10.26 -2.37
N CYS A 7 -15.54 11.47 -2.15
CA CYS A 7 -16.92 11.76 -2.50
C CYS A 7 -17.01 12.44 -3.88
N VAL A 8 -17.62 11.80 -4.88
CA VAL A 8 -18.13 12.52 -6.06
C VAL A 8 -19.40 13.22 -5.61
N ILE A 9 -19.30 14.54 -5.39
CA ILE A 9 -20.43 15.32 -4.92
C ILE A 9 -21.22 15.83 -6.12
N PHE A 10 -22.48 15.40 -6.22
CA PHE A 10 -23.47 16.03 -7.08
C PHE A 10 -24.23 17.08 -6.27
N CYS A 11 -23.85 18.35 -6.44
CA CYS A 11 -24.61 19.46 -5.90
C CYS A 11 -25.64 19.91 -6.95
N SER A 12 -26.92 19.81 -6.62
CA SER A 12 -27.97 20.54 -7.31
C SER A 12 -28.43 21.70 -6.44
N GLY A 13 -28.49 22.89 -7.03
CA GLY A 13 -28.99 24.09 -6.36
C GLY A 13 -29.98 24.84 -7.24
N TYR A 14 -30.67 25.79 -6.62
CA TYR A 14 -31.47 26.79 -7.30
C TYR A 14 -30.78 28.15 -7.13
N TYR A 15 -30.69 28.94 -8.19
CA TYR A 15 -30.35 30.35 -8.07
C TYR A 15 -31.47 31.20 -8.68
N GLU A 16 -31.65 32.39 -8.14
CA GLU A 16 -32.61 33.37 -8.62
C GLU A 16 -31.88 34.48 -9.39
N ARG A 17 -32.36 34.83 -10.58
CA ARG A 17 -31.88 35.98 -11.35
C ARG A 17 -33.08 36.72 -11.92
N ASN A 18 -33.23 38.00 -11.57
CA ASN A 18 -34.37 38.84 -11.98
C ASN A 18 -35.76 38.22 -11.68
N GLY A 19 -35.95 37.60 -10.51
CA GLY A 19 -37.24 37.01 -10.11
C GLY A 19 -37.52 35.60 -10.63
N HIS A 20 -36.62 35.00 -11.41
CA HIS A 20 -36.77 33.65 -11.95
C HIS A 20 -35.82 32.65 -11.31
N TYR A 21 -36.36 31.50 -10.88
CA TYR A 21 -35.60 30.39 -10.31
C TYR A 21 -35.10 29.44 -11.41
N SER A 22 -33.80 29.18 -11.43
CA SER A 22 -33.17 28.24 -12.37
C SER A 22 -32.39 27.16 -11.62
N LYS A 23 -32.49 25.91 -12.10
CA LYS A 23 -31.80 24.75 -11.53
C LYS A 23 -30.43 24.60 -12.19
N PHE A 24 -29.40 24.35 -11.39
CA PHE A 24 -28.06 24.05 -11.89
C PHE A 24 -27.53 22.76 -11.27
N LYS A 25 -26.59 22.10 -11.98
CA LYS A 25 -25.84 20.94 -11.50
C LYS A 25 -24.35 21.23 -11.62
N PHE A 26 -23.60 21.04 -10.54
CA PHE A 26 -22.14 20.98 -10.58
C PHE A 26 -21.68 19.56 -10.26
N LYS A 27 -20.56 19.16 -10.89
CA LYS A 27 -19.83 17.94 -10.56
C LYS A 27 -18.51 18.36 -9.91
N PHE A 28 -18.31 18.00 -8.64
CA PHE A 28 -17.06 18.27 -7.94
C PHE A 28 -16.27 16.98 -7.71
N LYS A 29 -14.95 17.05 -7.94
CA LYS A 29 -13.96 16.12 -7.40
C LYS A 29 -13.24 16.87 -6.27
N PHE A 30 -13.43 16.46 -5.02
CA PHE A 30 -12.70 17.04 -3.90
C PHE A 30 -11.46 16.21 -3.56
N LYS A 31 -10.33 16.89 -3.28
CA LYS A 31 -9.11 16.28 -2.72
C LYS A 31 -8.79 16.74 -1.28
N SER A 32 -9.37 17.83 -0.76
CA SER A 32 -9.41 18.22 0.67
C SER A 32 -10.22 19.51 0.87
N ARG A 33 -10.35 19.99 2.12
CA ARG A 33 -11.18 21.16 2.54
C ARG A 33 -10.77 22.46 1.83
N TYR A 34 -11.63 23.01 0.98
CA TYR A 34 -11.52 24.39 0.48
C TYR A 34 -12.55 25.30 1.16
N LYS A 35 -12.11 26.48 1.64
CA LYS A 35 -12.99 27.62 1.95
C LYS A 35 -13.16 28.45 0.67
N PHE A 36 -14.38 28.54 0.16
CA PHE A 36 -14.68 29.39 -1.00
C PHE A 36 -15.09 30.81 -0.57
N LYS A 37 -14.58 31.82 -1.27
CA LYS A 37 -15.04 33.21 -1.19
C LYS A 37 -15.51 33.63 -2.58
N ILE A 38 -16.82 33.64 -2.82
CA ILE A 38 -17.41 34.02 -4.11
C ILE A 38 -17.65 35.54 -4.10
N LYS A 39 -17.07 36.27 -5.06
CA LYS A 39 -17.39 37.67 -5.34
C LYS A 39 -18.52 37.72 -6.40
N SER A 40 -19.79 37.72 -5.99
CA SER A 40 -20.90 38.28 -6.79
C SER A 40 -22.21 38.38 -6.00
N ASN A 41 -23.12 39.27 -6.43
CA ASN A 41 -24.44 39.57 -5.85
C ASN A 41 -25.49 38.44 -6.05
N ILE A 42 -25.15 37.18 -5.74
CA ILE A 42 -26.08 36.04 -5.84
C ILE A 42 -26.39 35.52 -4.43
N ARG A 43 -27.66 35.59 -4.00
CA ARG A 43 -28.13 34.93 -2.77
C ARG A 43 -28.29 33.43 -3.02
N ILE A 44 -27.44 32.61 -2.41
CA ILE A 44 -27.54 31.15 -2.44
C ILE A 44 -28.47 30.71 -1.30
N LEU A 45 -29.61 30.11 -1.62
CA LEU A 45 -30.62 29.69 -0.63
C LEU A 45 -30.35 28.33 0.05
N GLY A 46 -29.33 27.58 -0.37
CA GLY A 46 -28.90 26.35 0.32
C GLY A 46 -28.14 25.37 -0.58
N PHE A 47 -27.27 24.56 0.02
CA PHE A 47 -26.63 23.41 -0.62
C PHE A 47 -27.23 22.13 -0.05
N TYR A 48 -27.77 21.27 -0.91
CA TYR A 48 -28.07 19.88 -0.56
C TYR A 48 -26.88 19.00 -0.98
N LEU A 49 -26.24 18.39 0.00
CA LEU A 49 -25.16 17.43 -0.21
C LEU A 49 -25.77 16.03 -0.34
N CYS A 50 -26.02 15.57 -1.56
CA CYS A 50 -26.35 14.16 -1.80
C CYS A 50 -25.04 13.37 -1.91
N ILE A 51 -24.66 12.69 -0.82
CA ILE A 51 -23.66 11.63 -0.86
C ILE A 51 -24.40 10.35 -1.24
N ALA A 52 -24.21 9.87 -2.46
CA ALA A 52 -24.64 8.53 -2.81
C ALA A 52 -23.67 7.54 -2.14
N LEU A 53 -24.01 7.09 -0.93
CA LEU A 53 -23.31 5.98 -0.29
C LEU A 53 -23.73 4.70 -1.02
N ILE A 54 -22.78 4.03 -1.66
CA ILE A 54 -23.01 2.69 -2.19
C ILE A 54 -23.20 1.77 -0.97
N PRO A 55 -24.30 0.99 -0.88
CA PRO A 55 -24.47 0.05 0.22
C PRO A 55 -23.32 -0.95 0.27
N GLN A 56 -22.68 -1.08 1.43
CA GLN A 56 -21.62 -2.04 1.69
C GLN A 56 -22.08 -3.01 2.78
N VAL A 57 -21.58 -4.25 2.71
CA VAL A 57 -21.78 -5.28 3.73
C VAL A 57 -20.42 -5.87 4.11
N SER A 58 -20.23 -6.11 5.40
CA SER A 58 -19.04 -6.80 5.90
C SER A 58 -19.35 -8.27 6.10
N TYR A 59 -18.42 -9.12 5.73
CA TYR A 59 -18.48 -10.57 5.96
C TYR A 59 -17.07 -11.09 6.27
N GLN A 60 -16.99 -12.28 6.86
CA GLN A 60 -15.72 -12.94 7.12
C GLN A 60 -15.32 -13.83 5.94
N GLN A 61 -14.07 -13.69 5.50
CA GLN A 61 -13.46 -14.55 4.49
C GLN A 61 -12.23 -15.26 5.05
N LYS A 62 -11.93 -16.45 4.52
CA LYS A 62 -10.68 -17.15 4.81
C LYS A 62 -9.64 -16.76 3.77
N ALA A 63 -8.41 -16.55 4.23
CA ALA A 63 -7.27 -16.27 3.38
C ALA A 63 -6.13 -17.25 3.70
N THR A 64 -5.22 -17.41 2.74
CA THR A 64 -4.08 -18.33 2.87
C THR A 64 -2.81 -17.53 3.07
N TYR A 65 -1.95 -17.97 3.99
CA TYR A 65 -0.56 -17.53 4.06
C TYR A 65 0.34 -18.76 4.07
N TYR A 66 1.59 -18.57 3.68
CA TYR A 66 2.60 -19.63 3.63
C TYR A 66 3.69 -19.36 4.65
N ARG A 67 4.30 -20.44 5.15
CA ARG A 67 5.38 -20.39 6.15
C ARG A 67 6.58 -21.20 5.66
N GLU A 68 7.76 -20.68 5.90
CA GLU A 68 9.03 -21.40 5.77
C GLU A 68 9.90 -21.09 7.00
N GLY A 69 10.58 -22.10 7.55
CA GLY A 69 11.44 -21.95 8.72
C GLY A 69 10.70 -21.86 10.07
N THR A 70 11.48 -21.95 11.14
CA THR A 70 11.02 -21.95 12.55
C THR A 70 11.95 -21.13 13.46
N GLY A 71 12.72 -20.22 12.88
CA GLY A 71 13.67 -19.39 13.61
C GLY A 71 12.99 -18.28 14.43
N LYS A 72 13.80 -17.47 15.11
CA LYS A 72 13.33 -16.40 16.02
C LYS A 72 13.33 -14.99 15.40
N LYS A 73 13.84 -14.84 14.18
CA LYS A 73 13.72 -13.60 13.39
C LYS A 73 12.56 -13.76 12.41
N LEU A 74 11.57 -12.88 12.47
CA LEU A 74 10.39 -12.94 11.62
C LEU A 74 10.58 -12.08 10.38
N LEU A 75 10.27 -12.63 9.21
CA LEU A 75 10.25 -11.88 7.96
C LEU A 75 8.90 -12.08 7.25
N TYR A 76 8.13 -11.01 7.13
CA TYR A 76 6.98 -10.97 6.22
C TYR A 76 7.45 -10.66 4.81
N VAL A 77 7.02 -11.44 3.82
CA VAL A 77 7.37 -11.22 2.40
C VAL A 77 6.09 -11.02 1.58
N LEU A 78 5.92 -9.82 1.02
CA LEU A 78 4.76 -9.41 0.25
C LEU A 78 5.11 -9.41 -1.25
N HIS A 79 4.48 -10.32 -1.99
CA HIS A 79 4.78 -10.56 -3.40
C HIS A 79 4.26 -9.46 -4.32
N GLY A 80 4.74 -9.46 -5.57
CA GLY A 80 4.30 -8.53 -6.62
C GLY A 80 3.04 -9.00 -7.34
N TYR A 81 2.49 -8.12 -8.19
CA TYR A 81 1.32 -8.41 -9.02
C TYR A 81 1.52 -9.68 -9.88
N GLY A 82 0.51 -10.53 -9.95
CA GLY A 82 0.51 -11.75 -10.76
C GLY A 82 1.37 -12.88 -10.20
N GLN A 83 2.01 -12.69 -9.05
CA GLN A 83 2.73 -13.74 -8.35
C GLN A 83 1.82 -14.46 -7.35
N LEU A 84 2.20 -15.68 -6.96
CA LEU A 84 1.58 -16.40 -5.85
C LEU A 84 2.58 -16.53 -4.70
N ALA A 85 2.11 -16.32 -3.48
CA ALA A 85 2.92 -16.36 -2.27
C ALA A 85 3.66 -17.71 -2.10
N LYS A 86 3.01 -18.84 -2.43
CA LYS A 86 3.62 -20.19 -2.36
C LYS A 86 4.88 -20.38 -3.19
N PHE A 87 5.03 -19.61 -4.27
CA PHE A 87 6.20 -19.63 -5.13
C PHE A 87 7.18 -18.53 -4.74
N PHE A 88 6.66 -17.35 -4.37
CA PHE A 88 7.46 -16.21 -3.95
C PHE A 88 8.31 -16.52 -2.70
N ILE A 89 7.72 -17.17 -1.70
CA ILE A 89 8.39 -17.52 -0.43
C ILE A 89 9.65 -18.38 -0.62
N ARG A 90 9.69 -19.18 -1.70
CA ARG A 90 10.81 -20.12 -1.96
C ARG A 90 12.14 -19.41 -2.21
N LYS A 91 12.12 -18.15 -2.63
CA LYS A 91 13.33 -17.33 -2.83
C LYS A 91 14.13 -17.14 -1.54
N PHE A 92 13.45 -17.22 -0.39
CA PHE A 92 14.01 -16.86 0.91
C PHE A 92 14.49 -18.08 1.71
N LYS A 93 14.44 -19.29 1.15
CA LYS A 93 14.94 -20.52 1.80
C LYS A 93 16.40 -20.43 2.23
N GLN A 94 17.19 -19.62 1.54
CA GLN A 94 18.61 -19.43 1.81
C GLN A 94 18.92 -18.52 3.02
N LEU A 95 17.91 -17.93 3.68
CA LEU A 95 18.12 -17.13 4.89
C LEU A 95 18.57 -17.97 6.10
N GLY A 96 18.39 -19.29 6.04
CA GLY A 96 18.83 -20.22 7.08
C GLY A 96 17.85 -20.36 8.24
N GLU A 97 18.26 -21.12 9.26
CA GLU A 97 17.41 -21.57 10.36
C GLU A 97 17.05 -20.48 11.37
N GLU A 98 17.72 -19.32 11.32
CA GLU A 98 17.43 -18.20 12.22
C GLU A 98 16.10 -17.50 11.91
N TYR A 99 15.57 -17.68 10.70
CA TYR A 99 14.38 -16.98 10.22
C TYR A 99 13.13 -17.87 10.22
N THR A 100 12.00 -17.27 10.59
CA THR A 100 10.67 -17.70 10.17
C THR A 100 10.19 -16.71 9.12
N ILE A 101 9.76 -17.22 7.97
CA ILE A 101 9.29 -16.41 6.85
C ILE A 101 7.80 -16.65 6.70
N ILE A 102 7.02 -15.57 6.66
CA ILE A 102 5.58 -15.59 6.43
C ILE A 102 5.29 -14.88 5.12
N ALA A 103 4.63 -15.56 4.19
CA ALA A 103 4.21 -14.99 2.91
C ALA A 103 2.67 -15.01 2.82
N PRO A 104 2.01 -13.89 3.18
CA PRO A 104 0.59 -13.72 2.94
C PRO A 104 0.28 -13.69 1.43
N GLU A 105 -0.87 -14.23 1.03
CA GLU A 105 -1.30 -14.31 -0.36
C GLU A 105 -2.24 -13.15 -0.72
N GLY A 106 -2.05 -12.54 -1.89
CA GLY A 106 -2.93 -11.51 -2.41
C GLY A 106 -4.36 -12.05 -2.60
N GLN A 107 -5.37 -11.30 -2.16
CA GLN A 107 -6.75 -11.79 -2.11
C GLN A 107 -7.46 -11.82 -3.48
N HIS A 108 -6.88 -11.18 -4.50
CA HIS A 108 -7.48 -11.10 -5.84
C HIS A 108 -6.78 -12.05 -6.80
N TYR A 109 -7.31 -13.26 -6.95
CA TYR A 109 -6.83 -14.24 -7.93
C TYR A 109 -7.34 -13.95 -9.34
N PHE A 110 -6.50 -14.20 -10.33
CA PHE A 110 -6.85 -14.10 -11.74
C PHE A 110 -5.96 -15.00 -12.58
N TYR A 111 -6.45 -15.39 -13.76
CA TYR A 111 -5.62 -16.06 -14.76
C TYR A 111 -4.70 -15.03 -15.41
N LEU A 112 -3.40 -15.32 -15.47
CA LEU A 112 -2.40 -14.43 -16.07
C LEU A 112 -2.66 -14.24 -17.56
N GLU A 113 -3.10 -15.29 -18.23
CA GLU A 113 -3.50 -15.27 -19.64
C GLU A 113 -4.77 -16.09 -19.86
N GLY A 114 -5.67 -15.60 -20.72
CA GLY A 114 -6.92 -16.30 -21.04
C GLY A 114 -7.78 -16.67 -19.82
N THR A 115 -8.41 -17.84 -19.86
CA THR A 115 -9.34 -18.34 -18.83
C THR A 115 -8.92 -19.67 -18.20
N SER A 116 -7.77 -20.22 -18.60
CA SER A 116 -7.30 -21.53 -18.16
C SER A 116 -5.78 -21.63 -17.98
N ASP A 117 -5.06 -20.50 -18.03
CA ASP A 117 -3.61 -20.49 -17.82
C ASP A 117 -3.26 -20.46 -16.31
N ARG A 118 -2.00 -20.21 -15.99
CA ARG A 118 -1.48 -20.02 -14.64
C ARG A 118 -2.25 -18.93 -13.92
N VAL A 119 -2.55 -19.20 -12.66
CA VAL A 119 -3.17 -18.25 -11.74
C VAL A 119 -2.09 -17.38 -11.11
N GLY A 120 -2.35 -16.08 -11.04
CA GLY A 120 -1.63 -15.11 -10.23
C GLY A 120 -2.55 -14.46 -9.20
N ALA A 121 -1.96 -13.67 -8.30
CA ALA A 121 -2.70 -12.89 -7.32
C ALA A 121 -2.28 -11.41 -7.32
N SER A 122 -3.19 -10.56 -6.87
CA SER A 122 -2.98 -9.12 -6.67
C SER A 122 -3.48 -8.71 -5.29
N TRP A 123 -2.89 -7.67 -4.72
CA TRP A 123 -3.33 -7.08 -3.45
C TRP A 123 -4.57 -6.20 -3.60
N MET A 124 -4.71 -5.54 -4.75
CA MET A 124 -5.78 -4.60 -5.03
C MET A 124 -5.90 -4.35 -6.53
N THR A 125 -7.02 -3.76 -6.94
CA THR A 125 -7.19 -3.19 -8.27
C THR A 125 -7.48 -1.69 -8.18
N LYS A 126 -7.51 -1.01 -9.33
CA LYS A 126 -7.91 0.41 -9.38
C LYS A 126 -9.40 0.64 -9.13
N GLU A 127 -10.25 -0.37 -9.32
CA GLU A 127 -11.71 -0.21 -9.31
C GLU A 127 -12.28 -0.13 -7.89
N ASN A 128 -11.81 -0.96 -6.96
CA ASN A 128 -12.24 -0.97 -5.55
C ASN A 128 -11.11 -0.60 -4.58
N ARG A 129 -10.16 0.21 -5.06
CA ARG A 129 -8.90 0.53 -4.40
C ARG A 129 -9.00 0.73 -2.89
N GLU A 130 -9.83 1.65 -2.42
CA GLU A 130 -9.87 2.00 -0.99
C GLU A 130 -10.38 0.84 -0.13
N GLN A 131 -11.40 0.12 -0.63
CA GLN A 131 -11.95 -1.06 0.05
C GLN A 131 -10.95 -2.22 0.02
N ASP A 132 -10.25 -2.43 -1.10
CA ASP A 132 -9.21 -3.46 -1.20
C ASP A 132 -8.07 -3.16 -0.20
N ILE A 133 -7.69 -1.88 -0.03
CA ILE A 133 -6.68 -1.43 0.94
C ILE A 133 -7.10 -1.75 2.37
N GLU A 134 -8.29 -1.34 2.77
CA GLU A 134 -8.83 -1.64 4.09
C GLU A 134 -8.86 -3.16 4.35
N ASN A 135 -9.32 -3.93 3.38
CA ASN A 135 -9.44 -5.39 3.50
C ASN A 135 -8.09 -6.08 3.67
N TYR A 136 -7.07 -5.74 2.87
CA TYR A 136 -5.78 -6.40 3.03
C TYR A 136 -5.05 -5.93 4.29
N ILE A 137 -5.23 -4.69 4.76
CA ILE A 137 -4.63 -4.25 6.04
C ILE A 137 -5.21 -5.08 7.19
N ASN A 138 -6.53 -5.19 7.27
CA ASN A 138 -7.22 -6.01 8.27
C ASN A 138 -6.76 -7.47 8.22
N TYR A 139 -6.57 -8.02 7.02
CA TYR A 139 -6.04 -9.36 6.83
C TYR A 139 -4.60 -9.53 7.29
N LEU A 140 -3.71 -8.59 6.95
CA LEU A 140 -2.31 -8.64 7.36
C LEU A 140 -2.18 -8.46 8.88
N ASP A 141 -3.00 -7.60 9.49
CA ASP A 141 -3.05 -7.44 10.95
C ASP A 141 -3.57 -8.69 11.66
N ALA A 142 -4.54 -9.40 11.07
CA ALA A 142 -5.00 -10.68 11.58
C ALA A 142 -3.87 -11.74 11.57
N ILE A 143 -3.09 -11.81 10.49
CA ILE A 143 -1.90 -12.68 10.43
C ILE A 143 -0.89 -12.25 11.50
N ARG A 144 -0.56 -10.97 11.59
CA ARG A 144 0.38 -10.47 12.60
C ARG A 144 -0.08 -10.81 14.01
N ALA A 145 -1.36 -10.61 14.32
CA ALA A 145 -1.91 -10.93 15.63
C ALA A 145 -1.71 -12.42 15.97
N GLU A 146 -2.00 -13.33 15.03
CA GLU A 146 -1.78 -14.77 15.20
C GLU A 146 -0.29 -15.11 15.38
N ILE A 147 0.57 -14.67 14.46
CA ILE A 147 2.00 -15.01 14.46
C ILE A 147 2.73 -14.41 15.67
N SER A 148 2.35 -13.21 16.10
CA SER A 148 2.97 -12.53 17.25
C SER A 148 2.77 -13.27 18.57
N GLN A 149 1.75 -14.13 18.67
CA GLN A 149 1.44 -14.91 19.87
C GLN A 149 2.18 -16.25 19.92
N GLU A 150 2.78 -16.70 18.81
CA GLU A 150 3.45 -18.00 18.76
C GLU A 150 4.70 -18.06 19.65
N GLN A 151 5.45 -16.96 19.74
CA GLN A 151 6.68 -16.85 20.51
C GLN A 151 7.12 -15.39 20.64
N GLU A 152 8.12 -15.16 21.50
CA GLU A 152 8.84 -13.90 21.55
C GLU A 152 9.82 -13.81 20.37
N TRP A 153 9.55 -12.88 19.45
CA TRP A 153 10.36 -12.65 18.26
C TRP A 153 11.53 -11.71 18.57
N LYS A 154 12.75 -12.10 18.16
CA LYS A 154 13.95 -11.27 18.36
C LYS A 154 13.95 -10.03 17.45
N GLU A 155 13.34 -10.16 16.29
CA GLU A 155 13.34 -9.14 15.24
C GLU A 155 12.14 -9.41 14.34
N VAL A 156 11.45 -8.36 13.89
CA VAL A 156 10.34 -8.46 12.93
C VAL A 156 10.63 -7.56 11.75
N ASN A 157 10.67 -8.14 10.56
CA ASN A 157 11.05 -7.47 9.33
C ASN A 157 9.97 -7.63 8.26
N ILE A 158 9.92 -6.67 7.32
CA ILE A 158 9.04 -6.74 6.17
C ILE A 158 9.87 -6.59 4.89
N LEU A 159 9.55 -7.38 3.89
CA LEU A 159 9.99 -7.20 2.52
C LEU A 159 8.78 -7.03 1.61
N GLY A 160 8.79 -5.97 0.80
CA GLY A 160 7.83 -5.77 -0.28
C GLY A 160 8.52 -5.88 -1.63
N PHE A 161 7.88 -6.54 -2.60
CA PHE A 161 8.32 -6.55 -3.99
C PHE A 161 7.26 -5.96 -4.93
N SER A 162 7.64 -5.01 -5.78
CA SER A 162 6.75 -4.39 -6.77
C SER A 162 5.45 -3.87 -6.11
N GLN A 163 4.26 -4.38 -6.48
CA GLN A 163 3.01 -4.04 -5.81
C GLN A 163 3.04 -4.30 -4.29
N GLY A 164 3.75 -5.33 -3.82
CA GLY A 164 3.93 -5.64 -2.41
C GLY A 164 4.67 -4.55 -1.63
N VAL A 165 5.46 -3.69 -2.28
CA VAL A 165 6.04 -2.49 -1.65
C VAL A 165 4.94 -1.51 -1.23
N ALA A 166 4.02 -1.21 -2.14
CA ALA A 166 2.90 -0.30 -1.85
C ALA A 166 1.99 -0.87 -0.75
N THR A 167 1.77 -2.20 -0.77
CA THR A 167 1.07 -2.92 0.30
C THR A 167 1.80 -2.77 1.65
N ALA A 168 3.11 -3.00 1.69
CA ALA A 168 3.92 -2.87 2.90
C ALA A 168 3.89 -1.45 3.47
N PHE A 169 4.07 -0.42 2.63
CA PHE A 169 4.01 0.98 3.07
C PHE A 169 2.68 1.31 3.75
N ARG A 170 1.55 0.90 3.15
CA ARG A 170 0.23 1.15 3.74
C ARG A 170 0.00 0.33 5.00
N TRP A 171 0.47 -0.91 5.03
CA TRP A 171 0.36 -1.74 6.24
C TRP A 171 1.15 -1.15 7.41
N ILE A 172 2.38 -0.67 7.16
CA ILE A 172 3.17 0.05 8.17
C ILE A 172 2.47 1.36 8.59
N ALA A 173 1.93 2.11 7.63
CA ALA A 173 1.38 3.44 7.90
C ALA A 173 0.03 3.43 8.63
N GLU A 174 -0.81 2.41 8.39
CA GLU A 174 -2.21 2.38 8.83
C GLU A 174 -2.58 1.13 9.63
N GLY A 175 -1.76 0.07 9.59
CA GLY A 175 -1.97 -1.14 10.37
C GLY A 175 -1.18 -1.15 11.68
N GLU A 176 -1.11 -2.32 12.29
CA GLU A 176 -0.59 -2.52 13.64
C GLU A 176 0.81 -3.17 13.64
N ILE A 177 1.52 -3.13 12.52
CA ILE A 177 2.88 -3.67 12.37
C ILE A 177 3.92 -2.59 12.62
N SER A 178 5.02 -2.95 13.29
CA SER A 178 6.15 -2.05 13.53
C SER A 178 7.46 -2.81 13.31
N PRO A 179 7.94 -2.92 12.05
CA PRO A 179 9.11 -3.70 11.74
C PRO A 179 10.41 -2.97 12.10
N SER A 180 11.44 -3.72 12.46
CA SER A 180 12.80 -3.21 12.64
C SER A 180 13.44 -2.83 11.31
N LYS A 181 13.24 -3.66 10.28
CA LYS A 181 13.75 -3.43 8.92
C LYS A 181 12.63 -3.52 7.88
N PHE A 182 12.67 -2.62 6.90
CA PHE A 182 11.81 -2.66 5.73
C PHE A 182 12.65 -2.71 4.44
N LEU A 183 12.59 -3.85 3.76
CA LEU A 183 13.32 -4.14 2.52
C LEU A 183 12.41 -3.87 1.32
N ILE A 184 12.77 -2.87 0.53
CA ILE A 184 11.93 -2.34 -0.54
C ILE A 184 12.52 -2.77 -1.88
N CYS A 185 11.87 -3.68 -2.60
CA CYS A 185 12.40 -4.25 -3.84
C CYS A 185 11.57 -3.81 -5.05
N SER A 186 12.17 -3.05 -5.96
CA SER A 186 11.58 -2.67 -7.26
C SER A 186 10.14 -2.15 -7.17
N GLY A 187 9.86 -1.28 -6.20
CA GLY A 187 8.55 -0.66 -6.02
C GLY A 187 8.65 0.83 -5.68
N LEU A 188 7.51 1.46 -5.42
CA LEU A 188 7.41 2.89 -5.15
C LEU A 188 6.64 3.16 -3.86
N VAL A 189 6.87 4.34 -3.27
CA VAL A 189 6.01 4.84 -2.19
C VAL A 189 4.62 5.06 -2.76
N PRO A 190 3.57 4.48 -2.16
CA PRO A 190 2.22 4.70 -2.63
C PRO A 190 1.79 6.16 -2.39
N PRO A 191 1.13 6.82 -3.36
CA PRO A 191 0.87 8.28 -3.31
C PRO A 191 -0.10 8.71 -2.22
N ASP A 192 -0.79 7.75 -1.59
CA ASP A 192 -1.70 7.91 -0.47
C ASP A 192 -1.01 7.80 0.90
N VAL A 193 0.27 7.43 0.94
CA VAL A 193 1.07 7.43 2.17
C VAL A 193 1.97 8.66 2.18
N ASP A 194 1.57 9.67 2.95
CA ASP A 194 2.38 10.86 3.17
C ASP A 194 3.44 10.58 4.26
N LEU A 195 4.67 10.30 3.82
CA LEU A 195 5.80 10.01 4.70
C LEU A 195 6.18 11.18 5.63
N LYS A 196 5.80 12.44 5.31
CA LYS A 196 6.04 13.57 6.20
C LYS A 196 5.09 13.52 7.39
N ILE A 197 3.82 13.21 7.13
CA ILE A 197 2.80 13.07 8.17
C ILE A 197 3.04 11.81 9.00
N LYS A 198 3.48 10.73 8.35
CA LYS A 198 3.73 9.43 8.97
C LYS A 198 5.18 9.27 9.46
N LYS A 199 5.95 10.36 9.56
CA LYS A 199 7.39 10.31 9.89
C LYS A 199 7.66 9.50 11.16
N ASP A 200 6.93 9.75 12.24
CA ASP A 200 7.15 9.08 13.53
C ASP A 200 6.99 7.55 13.47
N ILE A 201 6.20 7.06 12.50
CA ILE A 201 6.01 5.62 12.26
C ILE A 201 7.21 5.03 11.51
N PHE A 202 7.75 5.75 10.52
CA PHE A 202 8.82 5.25 9.66
C PHE A 202 10.23 5.58 10.15
N ASP A 203 10.41 6.61 10.97
CA ASP A 203 11.70 7.04 11.51
C ASP A 203 12.49 5.94 12.25
N PRO A 204 11.86 5.09 13.10
CA PRO A 204 12.59 4.02 13.76
C PRO A 204 12.90 2.83 12.85
N ILE A 205 12.38 2.80 11.62
CA ILE A 205 12.51 1.65 10.72
C ILE A 205 13.76 1.81 9.85
N LYS A 206 14.64 0.80 9.86
CA LYS A 206 15.77 0.74 8.94
C LYS A 206 15.29 0.36 7.54
N MET A 207 15.16 1.34 6.65
CA MET A 207 14.70 1.13 5.29
C MET A 207 15.86 0.92 4.32
N THR A 208 15.74 -0.07 3.44
CA THR A 208 16.71 -0.30 2.36
C THR A 208 15.98 -0.52 1.03
N TYR A 209 16.30 0.31 0.05
CA TYR A 209 15.79 0.21 -1.32
C TYR A 209 16.75 -0.57 -2.21
N PHE A 210 16.26 -1.64 -2.82
CA PHE A 210 16.96 -2.45 -3.79
C PHE A 210 16.49 -2.09 -5.19
N SER A 211 17.41 -1.62 -6.02
CA SER A 211 17.10 -1.16 -7.37
C SER A 211 17.95 -1.86 -8.42
N GLY A 212 17.29 -2.61 -9.31
CA GLY A 212 17.94 -3.19 -10.48
C GLY A 212 18.25 -2.10 -11.50
N VAL A 213 19.50 -2.00 -11.93
CA VAL A 213 19.91 -0.95 -12.88
C VAL A 213 19.32 -1.13 -14.29
N ASN A 214 18.89 -2.36 -14.62
CA ASN A 214 18.29 -2.72 -15.91
C ASN A 214 16.76 -2.95 -15.81
N ASP A 215 16.11 -2.50 -14.72
CA ASP A 215 14.67 -2.68 -14.54
C ASP A 215 13.89 -1.84 -15.56
N PRO A 216 13.05 -2.44 -16.43
CA PRO A 216 12.29 -1.69 -17.44
C PRO A 216 11.24 -0.74 -16.84
N TYR A 217 10.85 -0.91 -15.57
CA TYR A 217 9.96 0.00 -14.84
C TYR A 217 10.73 1.11 -14.12
N ARG A 218 12.06 1.05 -14.10
CA ARG A 218 12.93 2.10 -13.60
C ARG A 218 13.08 3.17 -14.68
N THR A 219 12.33 4.26 -14.53
CA THR A 219 12.55 5.49 -15.29
C THR A 219 13.29 6.48 -14.40
N GLU A 220 14.00 7.44 -14.99
CA GLU A 220 14.63 8.52 -14.21
C GLU A 220 13.59 9.24 -13.33
N ASP A 221 12.37 9.44 -13.87
CA ASP A 221 11.25 10.04 -13.14
C ASP A 221 10.79 9.19 -11.95
N SER A 222 10.61 7.87 -12.10
CA SER A 222 10.09 7.02 -11.02
C SER A 222 11.09 6.87 -9.88
N VAL A 223 12.38 6.81 -10.22
CA VAL A 223 13.48 6.81 -9.26
C VAL A 223 13.55 8.14 -8.52
N THR A 224 13.47 9.26 -9.26
CA THR A 224 13.51 10.61 -8.69
C THR A 224 12.30 10.83 -7.77
N GLU A 225 11.09 10.49 -8.19
CA GLU A 225 9.87 10.63 -7.39
C GLU A 225 9.97 9.85 -6.06
N PHE A 226 10.51 8.63 -6.11
CA PHE A 226 10.73 7.82 -4.91
C PHE A 226 11.74 8.48 -3.97
N TYR A 227 12.90 8.90 -4.48
CA TYR A 227 13.93 9.56 -3.67
C TYR A 227 13.47 10.90 -3.12
N ASP A 228 12.75 11.71 -3.91
CA ASP A 228 12.23 13.00 -3.48
C ASP A 228 11.19 12.84 -2.37
N ALA A 229 10.32 11.84 -2.47
CA ALA A 229 9.37 11.52 -1.40
C ALA A 229 10.11 11.20 -0.09
N VAL A 230 11.13 10.34 -0.13
CA VAL A 230 11.90 9.93 1.05
C VAL A 230 12.76 11.08 1.58
N ALA A 231 13.53 11.76 0.72
CA ALA A 231 14.38 12.89 1.10
C ALA A 231 13.56 14.03 1.71
N SER A 232 12.41 14.37 1.12
CA SER A 232 11.55 15.43 1.64
C SER A 232 10.88 15.08 2.98
N SER A 233 10.74 13.79 3.29
CA SER A 233 10.28 13.31 4.60
C SER A 233 11.37 13.28 5.67
N LYS A 234 12.64 13.54 5.31
CA LYS A 234 13.81 13.43 6.20
C LYS A 234 13.90 12.05 6.87
N LEU A 235 13.50 11.00 6.14
CA LEU A 235 13.70 9.62 6.55
C LEU A 235 15.03 9.13 5.98
N ASN A 236 15.74 8.34 6.77
CA ASN A 236 16.95 7.69 6.30
C ASN A 236 16.58 6.42 5.55
N MET A 237 17.18 6.23 4.38
CA MET A 237 16.98 5.05 3.56
C MET A 237 18.27 4.72 2.83
N ASP A 238 18.70 3.47 2.97
CA ASP A 238 19.86 2.96 2.26
C ASP A 238 19.47 2.58 0.82
N LEU A 239 20.38 2.81 -0.14
CA LEU A 239 20.22 2.37 -1.53
C LEU A 239 21.22 1.26 -1.84
N VAL A 240 20.71 0.16 -2.39
CA VAL A 240 21.49 -0.94 -2.97
C VAL A 240 21.13 -1.06 -4.45
N ASN A 241 22.01 -0.57 -5.33
CA ASN A 241 21.92 -0.87 -6.76
C ASN A 241 22.54 -2.24 -7.04
N PHE A 242 21.95 -2.98 -7.97
CA PHE A 242 22.49 -4.26 -8.42
C PHE A 242 22.29 -4.45 -9.94
N GLU A 243 23.16 -5.27 -10.54
CA GLU A 243 23.04 -5.71 -11.92
C GLU A 243 21.87 -6.68 -12.04
N GLY A 244 20.70 -6.17 -12.42
CA GLY A 244 19.47 -6.95 -12.55
C GLY A 244 18.30 -6.11 -13.03
N VAL A 245 17.15 -6.77 -13.20
CA VAL A 245 15.93 -6.19 -13.78
C VAL A 245 14.86 -5.93 -12.71
N HIS A 246 13.57 -6.12 -13.04
CA HIS A 246 12.46 -6.08 -12.09
C HIS A 246 12.40 -7.36 -11.24
N GLU A 247 13.31 -7.50 -10.29
CA GLU A 247 13.45 -8.73 -9.50
C GLU A 247 13.89 -8.51 -8.05
N VAL A 248 13.81 -9.58 -7.27
CA VAL A 248 14.25 -9.59 -5.87
C VAL A 248 15.73 -9.96 -5.80
N PHE A 249 16.58 -9.02 -5.37
CA PHE A 249 18.01 -9.26 -5.20
C PHE A 249 18.33 -10.01 -3.89
N VAL A 250 18.08 -11.32 -3.90
CA VAL A 250 18.11 -12.16 -2.68
C VAL A 250 19.46 -12.08 -1.96
N GLU A 251 20.58 -12.10 -2.67
CA GLU A 251 21.92 -12.02 -2.07
C GLU A 251 22.13 -10.71 -1.29
N GLY A 252 21.69 -9.58 -1.85
CA GLY A 252 21.71 -8.29 -1.17
C GLY A 252 20.82 -8.26 0.06
N ILE A 253 19.64 -8.86 -0.03
CA ILE A 253 18.68 -8.98 1.08
C ILE A 253 19.29 -9.78 2.24
N VAL A 254 19.92 -10.93 1.97
CA VAL A 254 20.58 -11.73 3.02
C VAL A 254 21.67 -10.91 3.72
N LYS A 255 22.49 -10.18 2.94
CA LYS A 255 23.54 -9.32 3.50
C LYS A 255 22.99 -8.20 4.38
N VAL A 256 21.87 -7.59 4.01
CA VAL A 256 21.26 -6.50 4.79
C VAL A 256 20.57 -7.03 6.05
N LEU A 257 19.86 -8.15 5.94
CA LEU A 257 19.19 -8.77 7.07
C LEU A 257 20.18 -9.24 8.14
N ASN A 258 21.33 -9.79 7.74
CA ASN A 258 22.36 -10.29 8.65
C ASN A 258 23.31 -9.21 9.20
N LYS A 259 23.18 -7.95 8.78
CA LYS A 259 23.88 -6.84 9.43
C LYS A 259 23.14 -6.48 10.72
N GLU A 260 23.90 -6.48 11.82
CA GLU A 260 23.47 -5.94 13.12
C GLU A 260 23.15 -4.44 13.02
#